data_AF-A0A4Y2JSD3-F1
#
_entry.id   AF-A0A4Y2JSD3-F1
#
_cell.length_a   1.000
_cell.length_b   1.000
_cell.length_c   1.000
_cell.angle_alpha   90.00
_cell.angle_beta   90.00
_cell.angle_gamma   90.00
#
_symmetry.space_group_name_H-M   'P 1'
#
loop_
_entity.id
_entity.type
_entity.pdbx_description
1 polymer ?
#
loop_
_entity_poly.entity_id
_entity_poly.type
_entity_poly.pdbx_seq_one_letter_code
_entity_poly.pdbx_strand_id
1 'polypeptide(L)'
;MQPHMLKTFVSNRVAKIQSLYSNSQWRHVSSKCNPADVLSRGADAKDLRDNDLWWQGPEFLLRDITDPEEYPCPKDKTFEQELKRNMTVSCVVTNDSDFLDKLLNLTNNYSKLIRILSFCCRFLKNCLHKNVKTGFLTATELDNAE
;
A
#
# COMPACT_ATOMS: atom_id res chain seq x y z
N MET A 1 -15.18 1.59 3.67
CA MET A 1 -13.76 1.90 3.91
C MET A 1 -13.05 2.07 2.58
N GLN A 2 -12.24 3.13 2.42
CA GLN A 2 -11.56 3.44 1.16
C GLN A 2 -10.24 2.64 1.06
N PRO A 3 -10.00 1.83 0.00
CA PRO A 3 -8.83 0.95 -0.07
C PRO A 3 -7.49 1.68 0.07
N HIS A 4 -7.38 2.90 -0.46
CA HIS A 4 -6.13 3.65 -0.48
C HIS A 4 -5.56 3.97 0.92
N MET A 5 -6.40 3.96 1.96
CA MET A 5 -6.01 4.20 3.36
C MET A 5 -5.35 2.98 4.03
N LEU A 6 -5.41 1.80 3.42
CA LEU A 6 -4.96 0.54 3.99
C LEU A 6 -3.58 0.14 3.48
N LYS A 7 -2.82 -0.65 4.26
CA LYS A 7 -1.56 -1.25 3.81
C LYS A 7 -1.75 -1.96 2.46
N THR A 8 -0.70 -1.96 1.63
CA THR A 8 -0.76 -2.40 0.22
C THR A 8 -1.45 -3.75 0.03
N PHE A 9 -1.11 -4.75 0.85
CA PHE A 9 -1.71 -6.08 0.78
C PHE A 9 -3.22 -6.07 1.01
N VAL A 10 -3.68 -5.41 2.09
CA VAL A 10 -5.11 -5.30 2.42
C VAL A 10 -5.83 -4.43 1.40
N SER A 11 -5.25 -3.29 1.03
CA SER A 11 -5.77 -2.37 0.02
C SER A 11 -6.10 -3.09 -1.30
N ASN A 12 -5.15 -3.88 -1.83
CA ASN A 12 -5.33 -4.56 -3.11
C ASN A 12 -6.47 -5.59 -3.06
N ARG A 13 -6.61 -6.31 -1.94
CA ARG A 13 -7.69 -7.31 -1.76
C ARG A 13 -9.05 -6.64 -1.61
N VAL A 14 -9.14 -5.59 -0.78
CA VAL A 14 -10.38 -4.84 -0.58
C VAL A 14 -10.83 -4.20 -1.89
N ALA A 15 -9.92 -3.59 -2.66
CA ALA A 15 -10.22 -3.03 -3.97
C ALA A 15 -10.76 -4.10 -4.94
N LYS A 16 -10.12 -5.27 -4.98
CA LYS A 16 -10.59 -6.39 -5.83
C LYS A 16 -11.98 -6.85 -5.44
N ILE A 17 -12.25 -7.06 -4.14
CA ILE A 17 -13.58 -7.48 -3.66
C ILE A 17 -14.63 -6.42 -4.01
N GLN A 18 -14.36 -5.14 -3.74
CA GLN A 18 -15.28 -4.04 -4.05
C GLN A 18 -15.53 -3.90 -5.57
N SER A 19 -14.54 -4.20 -6.42
CA SER A 19 -14.73 -4.19 -7.88
C SER A 19 -15.62 -5.32 -8.40
N LEU A 20 -15.67 -6.45 -7.70
CA LEU A 20 -16.49 -7.61 -8.09
C LEU A 20 -17.95 -7.45 -7.68
N TYR A 21 -18.22 -6.67 -6.62
CA TYR A 21 -19.53 -6.55 -5.98
C TYR A 21 -19.93 -5.09 -5.78
N SER A 22 -20.08 -4.37 -6.89
CA SER A 22 -20.62 -3.00 -6.87
C SER A 22 -22.05 -3.03 -6.30
N ASN A 23 -22.27 -2.31 -5.19
CA ASN A 23 -23.55 -2.14 -4.47
C ASN A 23 -23.94 -3.21 -3.43
N SER A 24 -23.01 -4.06 -2.98
CA SER A 24 -23.30 -4.95 -1.85
C SER A 24 -23.20 -4.24 -0.49
N GLN A 25 -24.15 -4.51 0.41
CA GLN A 25 -24.06 -4.12 1.82
C GLN A 25 -23.30 -5.19 2.60
N TRP A 26 -22.20 -4.80 3.24
CA TRP A 26 -21.38 -5.68 4.06
C TRP A 26 -21.64 -5.39 5.53
N ARG A 27 -21.95 -6.43 6.30
CA ARG A 27 -22.14 -6.34 7.76
C ARG A 27 -21.25 -7.36 8.44
N HIS A 28 -20.78 -7.03 9.64
CA HIS A 28 -20.02 -7.97 10.46
C HIS A 28 -20.95 -9.03 11.05
N VAL A 29 -20.56 -10.30 10.95
CA VAL A 29 -21.20 -11.41 11.63
C VAL A 29 -20.21 -11.96 12.66
N SER A 30 -20.62 -12.08 13.91
CA SER A 30 -19.76 -12.63 14.95
C SER A 30 -19.35 -14.07 14.61
N SER A 31 -18.14 -14.50 14.99
CA SER A 31 -17.65 -15.85 14.68
C SER A 31 -18.61 -16.95 15.14
N LYS A 32 -19.27 -16.76 16.30
CA LYS A 32 -20.24 -17.71 16.85
C LYS A 32 -21.50 -17.87 15.99
N CYS A 33 -21.80 -16.89 15.14
CA CYS A 33 -22.97 -16.87 14.27
C CYS A 33 -22.62 -17.04 12.79
N ASN A 34 -21.35 -17.32 12.45
CA ASN A 34 -20.91 -17.49 11.07
C ASN A 34 -20.86 -18.97 10.70
N PRO A 35 -21.80 -19.50 9.90
CA PRO A 35 -21.78 -20.90 9.49
C PRO A 35 -20.51 -21.28 8.72
N ALA A 36 -19.93 -20.36 7.94
CA ALA A 36 -18.68 -20.62 7.23
C ALA A 36 -17.50 -20.93 8.18
N ASP A 37 -17.55 -20.43 9.43
CA ASP A 37 -16.52 -20.70 10.44
C ASP A 37 -16.49 -22.19 10.81
N VAL A 38 -17.66 -22.85 10.88
CA VAL A 38 -17.80 -24.29 11.19
C VAL A 38 -16.96 -25.14 10.24
N LEU A 39 -17.15 -24.96 8.93
CA LEU A 39 -16.40 -25.72 7.94
C LEU A 39 -14.93 -25.30 7.88
N SER A 40 -14.64 -23.99 7.96
CA SER A 40 -13.26 -23.50 7.85
C SER A 40 -12.35 -23.92 9.00
N ARG A 41 -12.93 -24.31 10.15
CA ARG A 41 -12.22 -24.89 11.30
C ARG A 41 -12.00 -26.40 11.23
N GLY A 42 -12.51 -27.04 10.18
CA GLY A 42 -12.29 -28.46 9.92
C GLY A 42 -13.33 -29.40 10.53
N ALA A 43 -14.59 -28.97 10.63
CA ALA A 43 -15.70 -29.85 11.01
C ALA A 43 -15.80 -31.05 10.05
N ASP A 44 -15.99 -32.25 10.60
CA ASP A 44 -16.19 -33.45 9.81
C ASP A 44 -17.66 -33.62 9.39
N ALA A 45 -17.95 -34.63 8.57
CA ALA A 45 -19.31 -34.86 8.07
C ALA A 45 -20.31 -35.18 9.20
N LYS A 46 -19.86 -35.75 10.33
CA LYS A 46 -20.71 -36.05 11.49
C LYS A 46 -21.00 -34.78 12.26
N ASP A 47 -19.98 -33.94 12.47
CA ASP A 47 -20.13 -32.62 13.09
C ASP A 47 -21.13 -31.76 12.32
N LEU A 48 -21.03 -31.77 10.98
CA LEU A 48 -21.95 -31.01 10.14
C LEU A 48 -23.37 -31.55 10.15
N ARG A 49 -23.55 -32.89 10.19
CA ARG A 49 -24.88 -33.53 10.15
C ARG A 49 -25.80 -32.96 11.23
N ASP A 50 -25.27 -32.73 12.43
CA ASP A 50 -26.02 -32.33 13.61
C ASP A 50 -25.82 -30.83 13.94
N ASN A 51 -25.33 -30.01 12.99
CA ASN A 51 -25.05 -28.59 13.19
C ASN A 51 -26.17 -27.68 12.65
N ASP A 52 -27.05 -27.22 13.54
CA ASP A 52 -28.14 -26.33 13.18
C ASP A 52 -27.66 -24.98 12.61
N LEU A 53 -26.55 -24.43 13.11
CA LEU A 53 -26.01 -23.17 12.59
C LEU A 53 -25.63 -23.29 11.10
N TRP A 54 -25.08 -24.43 10.68
CA TRP A 54 -24.70 -24.69 9.29
C TRP A 54 -25.93 -24.85 8.39
N TRP A 55 -26.91 -25.65 8.82
CA TRP A 55 -28.07 -25.99 7.99
C TRP A 55 -29.19 -24.96 8.01
N GLN A 56 -29.45 -24.36 9.16
CA GLN A 56 -30.54 -23.40 9.37
C GLN A 56 -30.04 -21.94 9.30
N GLY A 57 -28.74 -21.73 9.44
CA GLY A 57 -28.16 -20.38 9.51
C GLY A 57 -28.33 -19.75 10.89
N PRO A 58 -27.77 -18.54 11.08
CA PRO A 58 -27.92 -17.82 12.32
C PRO A 58 -29.33 -17.22 12.46
N GLU A 59 -29.84 -17.22 13.69
CA GLU A 59 -31.20 -16.78 14.03
C GLU A 59 -31.53 -15.37 13.53
N PHE A 60 -30.54 -14.48 13.46
CA PHE A 60 -30.75 -13.11 13.01
C PHE A 60 -31.20 -12.99 11.56
N LEU A 61 -30.87 -13.96 10.69
CA LEU A 61 -31.34 -13.97 9.31
C LEU A 61 -32.80 -14.43 9.19
N LEU A 62 -33.35 -15.06 10.23
CA LEU A 62 -34.72 -15.55 10.28
C LEU A 62 -35.70 -14.50 10.80
N ARG A 63 -35.19 -13.40 11.36
CA ARG A 63 -35.99 -12.28 11.87
C ARG A 63 -36.03 -11.15 10.83
N ASP A 64 -37.15 -10.45 10.75
CA ASP A 64 -37.21 -9.18 10.01
C ASP A 64 -36.38 -8.14 10.78
N ILE A 65 -35.12 -7.96 10.35
CA ILE A 65 -34.20 -7.00 10.99
C ILE A 65 -34.62 -5.59 10.58
N THR A 66 -35.46 -4.94 11.39
CA THR A 66 -35.86 -3.54 11.20
C THR A 66 -34.84 -2.54 11.72
N ASP A 67 -33.94 -2.92 12.65
CA ASP A 67 -33.02 -1.99 13.31
C ASP A 67 -31.54 -2.38 13.14
N PRO A 68 -30.70 -1.51 12.53
CA PRO A 68 -29.25 -1.70 12.45
C PRO A 68 -28.52 -1.76 13.81
N GLU A 69 -29.13 -1.26 14.90
CA GLU A 69 -28.49 -1.24 16.23
C GLU A 69 -28.48 -2.60 16.95
N GLU A 70 -29.28 -3.57 16.50
CA GLU A 70 -29.43 -4.88 17.16
C GLU A 70 -28.16 -5.75 17.08
N TYR A 71 -27.23 -5.41 16.17
CA TYR A 71 -25.94 -6.09 16.02
C TYR A 71 -24.79 -5.09 16.15
N PRO A 72 -24.29 -4.84 17.38
CA PRO A 72 -23.17 -3.94 17.57
C PRO A 72 -21.95 -4.48 16.81
N CYS A 73 -21.42 -3.65 15.91
CA CYS A 73 -20.09 -3.87 15.36
C CYS A 73 -19.12 -4.02 16.55
N PRO A 74 -18.26 -5.05 16.58
CA PRO A 74 -17.25 -5.17 17.62
C PRO A 74 -16.52 -3.83 17.75
N LYS A 75 -16.44 -3.29 18.97
CA LYS A 75 -15.65 -2.09 19.26
C LYS A 75 -14.14 -2.33 19.12
N ASP A 76 -13.76 -3.52 18.66
CA ASP A 76 -12.38 -3.88 18.42
C ASP A 76 -11.82 -3.05 17.26
N LYS A 77 -10.82 -2.25 17.60
CA LYS A 77 -10.11 -1.35 16.71
C LYS A 77 -8.87 -2.01 16.09
N THR A 78 -8.74 -3.33 16.16
CA THR A 78 -7.65 -4.08 15.50
C THR A 78 -7.46 -3.71 14.04
N PHE A 79 -8.52 -3.36 13.29
CA PHE A 79 -8.40 -2.90 11.91
C PHE A 79 -7.55 -1.62 11.76
N GLU A 80 -7.45 -0.78 12.79
CA GLU A 80 -6.62 0.43 12.78
C GLU A 80 -5.13 0.07 12.55
N GLN A 81 -4.71 -1.15 12.92
CA GLN A 81 -3.37 -1.65 12.64
C GLN A 81 -3.10 -1.82 11.13
N GLU A 82 -4.14 -1.99 10.31
CA GLU A 82 -4.06 -2.14 8.86
C GLU A 82 -4.13 -0.82 8.10
N LEU A 83 -4.35 0.30 8.79
CA LEU A 83 -4.20 1.62 8.19
C LEU A 83 -2.73 1.86 7.82
N LYS A 84 -2.50 2.49 6.67
CA LYS A 84 -1.18 3.01 6.33
C LYS A 84 -0.76 3.99 7.41
N ARG A 85 0.43 3.79 7.96
CA ARG A 85 1.07 4.84 8.76
C ARG A 85 1.50 5.95 7.81
N ASN A 86 1.11 7.18 8.11
CA ASN A 86 1.66 8.35 7.45
C ASN A 86 3.15 8.43 7.83
N MET A 87 4.04 7.97 6.95
CA MET A 87 5.47 8.21 7.11
C MET A 87 5.78 9.59 6.60
N THR A 88 6.04 10.52 7.52
CA THR A 88 6.65 11.80 7.19
C THR A 88 8.13 11.55 6.93
N VAL A 89 8.55 11.65 5.67
CA VAL A 89 9.97 11.63 5.32
C VAL A 89 10.49 13.06 5.51
N SER A 90 11.37 13.25 6.49
CA SER A 90 12.11 14.51 6.66
C SER A 90 13.45 14.39 5.96
N CYS A 91 13.76 15.36 5.10
CA CYS A 91 15.08 15.49 4.50
C CYS A 91 15.84 16.60 5.23
N VAL A 92 16.96 16.26 5.85
CA VAL A 92 17.86 17.26 6.44
C VAL A 92 18.89 17.62 5.37
N VAL A 93 18.91 18.90 4.99
CA VAL A 93 19.95 19.44 4.11
C VAL A 93 21.14 19.83 4.98
N THR A 94 22.27 19.14 4.80
CA THR A 94 23.55 19.55 5.41
C THR A 94 24.35 20.35 4.39
N ASN A 95 24.84 21.53 4.78
CA ASN A 95 25.82 22.26 3.99
C ASN A 95 27.17 21.55 4.11
N ASP A 96 27.45 20.62 3.20
CA ASP A 96 28.78 20.02 3.04
C ASP A 96 29.65 21.02 2.25
N SER A 97 30.46 21.80 2.96
CA SER A 97 31.37 22.79 2.36
C SER A 97 32.39 22.15 1.42
N ASP A 98 32.66 20.86 1.60
CA ASP A 98 33.78 20.16 0.95
C ASP A 98 33.31 19.38 -0.29
N PHE A 99 32.06 19.55 -0.72
CA PHE A 99 31.53 18.82 -1.88
C PHE A 99 32.37 19.07 -3.14
N LEU A 100 32.73 20.33 -3.40
CA LEU A 100 33.56 20.69 -4.56
C LEU A 100 34.95 20.09 -4.45
N ASP A 101 35.57 20.12 -3.27
CA ASP A 101 36.89 19.53 -3.05
C ASP A 101 36.87 18.02 -3.24
N LYS A 102 35.86 17.33 -2.68
CA LYS A 102 35.66 15.89 -2.87
C LYS A 102 35.48 15.56 -4.35
N LEU A 103 34.69 16.36 -5.07
CA LEU A 103 34.42 16.18 -6.49
C LEU A 103 35.68 16.38 -7.35
N LEU A 104 36.46 17.44 -7.09
CA LEU A 104 37.73 17.71 -7.79
C LEU A 104 38.76 16.60 -7.52
N ASN A 105 38.78 16.06 -6.29
CA ASN A 105 39.67 14.97 -5.92
C ASN A 105 39.28 13.61 -6.52
N LEU A 106 38.11 13.46 -7.16
CA LEU A 106 37.74 12.21 -7.83
C LEU A 106 38.60 11.91 -9.07
N THR A 107 39.11 12.95 -9.75
CA THR A 107 39.88 12.76 -10.98
C THR A 107 40.69 13.99 -11.39
N ASN A 108 41.93 13.74 -11.85
CA ASN A 108 42.78 14.75 -12.49
C ASN A 108 42.47 14.94 -13.99
N ASN A 109 41.43 14.30 -14.52
CA ASN A 109 41.05 14.40 -15.93
C ASN A 109 39.84 15.32 -16.05
N TYR A 110 40.06 16.52 -16.58
CA TYR A 110 39.03 17.55 -16.76
C TYR A 110 37.81 17.03 -17.54
N SER A 111 38.03 16.36 -18.67
CA SER A 111 36.93 15.81 -19.47
C SER A 111 36.13 14.73 -18.73
N LYS A 112 36.76 13.98 -17.81
CA LYS A 112 36.06 13.02 -16.95
C LYS A 112 35.25 13.74 -15.88
N LEU A 113 35.77 14.82 -15.29
CA LEU A 113 35.06 15.66 -14.33
C LEU A 113 33.78 16.26 -14.95
N ILE A 114 33.89 16.86 -16.14
CA ILE A 114 32.74 17.41 -16.88
C ILE A 114 31.68 16.34 -17.13
N ARG A 115 32.09 15.11 -17.51
CA ARG A 115 31.15 13.99 -17.69
C ARG A 115 30.44 13.61 -16.39
N ILE A 116 31.14 13.59 -15.25
CA ILE A 116 30.52 13.29 -13.95
C ILE A 116 29.47 14.35 -13.62
N LEU A 117 29.82 15.65 -13.71
CA LEU A 117 28.91 16.76 -13.48
C LEU A 117 27.69 16.71 -14.42
N SER A 118 27.92 16.42 -15.70
CA SER A 118 26.86 16.26 -16.69
C SER A 118 25.86 15.15 -16.30
N PHE A 119 26.34 14.01 -15.81
CA PHE A 119 25.48 12.93 -15.33
C PHE A 119 24.72 13.31 -14.06
N CYS A 120 25.35 14.01 -13.10
CA CYS A 120 24.66 14.54 -11.93
C CYS A 120 23.53 15.49 -12.31
N CYS A 121 23.80 16.45 -13.22
CA CYS A 121 22.80 17.38 -13.74
C CYS A 121 21.67 16.66 -14.49
N ARG A 122 21.99 15.64 -15.32
CA ARG A 122 20.98 14.81 -15.99
C ARG A 122 20.12 14.06 -14.98
N PHE A 123 20.72 13.48 -13.96
CA PHE A 123 19.99 12.77 -12.90
C PHE A 123 18.99 13.72 -12.21
N LEU A 124 19.42 14.92 -11.82
CA LEU A 124 18.54 15.93 -11.23
C LEU A 124 17.38 16.31 -12.18
N LYS A 125 17.66 16.53 -13.47
CA LYS A 125 16.61 16.81 -14.47
C LYS A 125 15.64 15.63 -14.62
N ASN A 126 16.12 14.39 -14.63
CA ASN A 126 15.28 13.20 -14.71
C ASN A 126 14.42 13.00 -13.46
N CYS A 127 14.88 13.41 -12.28
CA CYS A 127 14.08 13.40 -11.05
C CYS A 127 12.95 14.45 -11.08
N LEU A 128 13.13 15.55 -11.81
CA LEU A 128 12.17 16.65 -11.89
C LEU A 128 11.17 16.52 -13.05
N HIS A 129 11.46 15.70 -14.07
CA HIS A 129 10.68 15.63 -15.30
C HIS A 129 10.31 14.20 -15.71
N LYS A 130 9.13 14.02 -16.32
CA LYS A 130 8.64 12.71 -16.79
C LYS A 130 9.43 12.15 -17.98
N ASN A 131 10.10 13.00 -18.76
CA ASN A 131 10.88 12.61 -19.93
C ASN A 131 12.31 12.26 -19.52
N VAL A 132 12.52 10.99 -19.18
CA VAL A 132 13.81 10.47 -18.74
C VAL A 132 14.79 10.40 -19.92
N LYS A 133 15.91 11.13 -19.82
CA LYS A 133 17.02 10.99 -20.76
C LYS A 133 17.93 9.83 -20.37
N THR A 134 18.25 8.97 -21.32
CA THR A 134 19.14 7.81 -21.16
C THR A 134 20.20 7.78 -22.27
N GLY A 135 21.17 6.86 -22.19
CA GLY A 135 22.23 6.73 -23.19
C GLY A 135 23.39 7.72 -23.01
N PHE A 136 24.14 7.98 -24.09
CA PHE A 136 25.33 8.83 -24.06
C PHE A 136 25.00 10.30 -23.74
N LEU A 137 25.98 11.02 -23.19
CA LEU A 137 25.88 12.46 -22.96
C LEU A 137 25.84 13.21 -24.30
N THR A 138 24.96 14.19 -24.39
CA THR A 138 24.91 15.11 -25.54
C THR A 138 25.95 16.21 -25.39
N ALA A 139 26.39 16.83 -26.50
CA ALA A 139 27.31 17.97 -26.47
C ALA A 139 26.78 19.09 -25.56
N THR A 140 25.50 19.43 -25.69
CA THR A 140 24.83 20.41 -24.85
C THR A 140 24.87 20.08 -23.36
N GLU A 141 24.89 18.81 -22.96
CA GLU A 141 25.01 18.45 -21.54
C GLU A 141 26.43 18.65 -21.02
N LEU A 142 27.43 18.41 -21.86
CA LEU A 142 28.83 18.68 -21.53
C LEU A 142 29.08 20.19 -21.42
N ASP A 143 28.58 20.97 -22.38
CA ASP A 143 28.74 22.44 -22.41
C ASP A 143 28.07 23.10 -21.19
N ASN A 144 26.96 22.55 -20.70
CA ASN A 144 26.26 23.06 -19.51
C ASN A 144 26.95 22.69 -18.19
N ALA A 145 27.88 21.74 -18.21
CA ALA A 145 28.59 21.26 -17.03
C ALA A 145 30.02 21.84 -16.92
N GLU A 146 30.46 22.55 -17.96
CA GLU A 146 31.71 23.33 -18.02
C GLU A 146 31.56 24.67 -17.28
#